data_AF-A0A0G0YP02-F1
#
_entry.id   AF-A0A0G0YP02-F1
#
_cell.length_a   1.000
_cell.length_b   1.000
_cell.length_c   1.000
_cell.angle_alpha   90.00
_cell.angle_beta   90.00
_cell.angle_gamma   90.00
#
_symmetry.space_group_name_H-M   'P 1'
#
loop_
_entity.id
_entity.type
_entity.pdbx_description
1 polymer ?
#
loop_
_entity_poly.entity_id
_entity_poly.type
_entity_poly.pdbx_seq_one_letter_code
_entity_poly.pdbx_strand_id
1 'polypeptide(L)'
;MPSLNWIGKEKIVNHDKDVPFRLMRKNKKYSLGESENLILEGDNLGALKALVPFYYGKIKCIYIDPQKNSTDSVINKVSKL
;
A
#
# COMPACT_ATOMS: atom_id res chain seq x y z
N MET A 1 -1.54 20.31 -21.50
CA MET A 1 -1.72 19.98 -20.07
C MET A 1 -0.35 19.64 -19.51
N PRO A 2 0.13 20.26 -18.42
CA PRO A 2 1.46 19.98 -17.89
C PRO A 2 1.55 18.52 -17.41
N SER A 3 2.72 17.89 -17.60
CA SER A 3 2.98 16.50 -17.21
C SER A 3 4.32 16.33 -16.50
N LEU A 4 4.34 15.58 -15.39
CA LEU A 4 5.57 15.19 -14.67
C LEU A 4 6.08 13.84 -15.18
N ASN A 5 7.31 13.79 -15.69
CA ASN A 5 7.96 12.57 -16.19
C ASN A 5 9.26 12.29 -15.41
N TRP A 6 9.53 11.01 -15.15
CA TRP A 6 10.74 10.55 -14.46
C TRP A 6 11.12 9.15 -14.96
N ILE A 7 12.38 8.77 -14.75
CA ILE A 7 12.90 7.46 -15.16
C ILE A 7 12.15 6.34 -14.42
N GLY A 8 11.70 5.32 -15.15
CA GLY A 8 11.00 4.16 -14.59
C GLY A 8 9.50 4.37 -14.31
N LYS A 9 8.94 5.54 -14.63
CA LYS A 9 7.50 5.82 -14.49
C LYS A 9 6.63 4.76 -15.17
N GLU A 10 6.96 4.39 -16.41
CA GLU A 10 6.18 3.43 -17.19
C GLU A 10 6.12 2.04 -16.55
N LYS A 11 7.19 1.63 -15.86
CA LYS A 11 7.25 0.36 -15.13
C LYS A 11 6.32 0.33 -13.90
N ILE A 12 6.09 1.49 -13.27
CA ILE A 12 5.38 1.59 -11.98
C ILE A 12 3.89 1.89 -12.14
N VAL A 13 3.50 2.64 -13.18
CA VAL A 13 2.11 3.10 -13.37
C VAL A 13 1.09 1.96 -13.40
N ASN A 14 1.49 0.76 -13.84
CA ASN A 14 0.62 -0.42 -13.89
C ASN A 14 1.00 -1.50 -12.87
N HIS A 15 1.97 -1.24 -11.98
CA HIS A 15 2.47 -2.24 -11.05
C HIS A 15 1.39 -2.78 -10.11
N ASP A 16 0.37 -1.96 -9.81
CA ASP A 16 -0.76 -2.42 -9.03
C ASP A 16 -1.40 -3.65 -9.68
N LYS A 17 -1.52 -3.73 -11.01
CA LYS A 17 -2.14 -4.86 -11.72
C LYS A 17 -1.42 -6.18 -11.49
N ASP A 18 -0.11 -6.14 -11.24
CA ASP A 18 0.71 -7.34 -10.98
C ASP A 18 0.54 -7.87 -9.55
N VAL A 19 0.05 -7.05 -8.62
CA VAL A 19 -0.16 -7.46 -7.24
C VAL A 19 -1.47 -8.23 -7.11
N PRO A 20 -1.47 -9.52 -6.72
CA PRO A 20 -2.71 -10.29 -6.62
C PRO A 20 -3.58 -9.79 -5.47
N PHE A 21 -4.90 -9.87 -5.65
CA PHE A 21 -5.83 -9.73 -4.54
C PHE A 21 -5.61 -10.82 -3.50
N ARG A 22 -5.77 -10.49 -2.22
CA ARG A 22 -5.61 -11.42 -1.10
C ARG A 22 -6.77 -11.29 -0.12
N LEU A 23 -7.22 -12.41 0.41
CA LEU A 23 -8.21 -12.43 1.49
C LEU A 23 -7.54 -12.16 2.84
N MET A 24 -8.16 -11.31 3.65
CA MET A 24 -7.76 -11.10 5.03
C MET A 24 -8.07 -12.35 5.87
N ARG A 25 -7.13 -12.76 6.73
CA ARG A 25 -7.33 -13.87 7.68
C ARG A 25 -7.31 -13.35 9.10
N LYS A 26 -8.40 -13.57 9.85
CA LYS A 26 -8.48 -13.15 11.26
C LYS A 26 -7.49 -13.95 12.11
N ASN A 27 -6.58 -13.27 12.78
CA ASN A 27 -5.69 -13.89 13.75
C ASN A 27 -6.31 -13.85 15.15
N LYS A 28 -6.83 -14.99 15.62
CA LYS A 28 -7.51 -15.09 16.92
C LYS A 28 -6.62 -14.68 18.09
N LYS A 29 -5.30 -14.92 18.02
CA LYS A 29 -4.35 -14.60 19.10
C LYS A 29 -4.25 -13.10 19.36
N TYR A 30 -4.36 -12.28 18.33
CA TYR A 30 -4.23 -10.82 18.40
C TYR A 30 -5.57 -10.08 18.27
N SER A 31 -6.67 -10.81 18.08
CA SER A 31 -8.01 -10.22 18.03
C SER A 31 -8.56 -10.10 19.45
N LEU A 32 -9.01 -8.91 19.83
CA LEU A 32 -9.61 -8.65 21.14
C LEU A 32 -11.08 -8.24 20.97
N GLY A 33 -12.00 -9.06 21.52
CA GLY A 33 -13.43 -8.79 21.52
C GLY A 33 -14.06 -8.68 20.12
N GLU A 34 -15.23 -8.04 20.08
CA GLU A 34 -15.90 -7.60 18.86
C GLU A 34 -15.66 -6.11 18.69
N SER A 35 -14.93 -5.74 17.64
CA SER A 35 -14.52 -4.37 17.33
C SER A 35 -14.63 -4.15 15.83
N GLU A 36 -15.05 -2.95 15.44
CA GLU A 36 -15.08 -2.51 14.03
C GLU A 36 -13.70 -2.05 13.53
N ASN A 37 -12.73 -1.89 14.44
CA ASN A 37 -11.36 -1.47 14.10
C ASN A 37 -10.54 -2.65 13.58
N LEU A 38 -9.75 -2.40 12.53
CA LEU A 38 -8.89 -3.39 11.89
C LEU A 38 -7.42 -2.98 12.02
N ILE A 39 -6.58 -3.96 12.41
CA ILE A 39 -5.12 -3.87 12.29
C ILE A 39 -4.70 -4.97 11.31
N LEU A 40 -4.00 -4.57 10.25
CA LEU A 40 -3.54 -5.47 9.19
C LEU A 40 -2.03 -5.61 9.24
N GLU A 41 -1.55 -6.84 9.11
CA GLU A 41 -0.12 -7.15 8.98
C GLU A 41 0.18 -7.52 7.52
N GLY A 42 1.21 -6.90 6.95
CA GLY A 42 1.70 -7.18 5.60
C GLY A 42 2.18 -5.95 4.85
N ASP A 43 2.51 -6.16 3.58
CA ASP A 43 2.79 -5.08 2.63
C ASP A 43 1.54 -4.21 2.40
N ASN A 44 1.73 -2.88 2.34
CA ASN A 44 0.63 -1.93 2.30
C ASN A 44 -0.17 -1.99 0.99
N LEU A 45 0.46 -2.23 -0.16
CA LEU A 45 -0.24 -2.33 -1.45
C LEU A 45 -1.12 -3.59 -1.48
N GLY A 46 -0.62 -4.71 -0.97
CA GLY A 46 -1.39 -5.93 -0.79
C GLY A 46 -2.58 -5.75 0.18
N ALA A 47 -2.37 -5.06 1.31
CA ALA A 47 -3.41 -4.79 2.29
C ALA A 47 -4.51 -3.87 1.73
N LEU A 48 -4.14 -2.80 1.02
CA LEU A 48 -5.09 -1.90 0.37
C LEU A 48 -5.94 -2.64 -0.67
N LYS A 49 -5.35 -3.52 -1.48
CA LYS A 49 -6.09 -4.37 -2.42
C LYS A 49 -7.13 -5.25 -1.74
N ALA A 50 -6.79 -5.84 -0.60
CA ALA A 50 -7.71 -6.67 0.17
C ALA A 50 -8.93 -5.89 0.70
N LEU A 51 -8.76 -4.60 0.97
CA LEU A 51 -9.80 -3.71 1.52
C LEU A 51 -10.76 -3.15 0.46
N VAL A 52 -10.37 -3.14 -0.83
CA VAL A 52 -11.15 -2.53 -1.92
C VAL A 52 -12.63 -2.95 -1.92
N PRO A 53 -12.98 -4.25 -1.86
CA PRO A 53 -14.39 -4.67 -1.93
C PRO A 53 -15.27 -4.13 -0.80
N PHE A 54 -14.68 -3.78 0.33
CA PHE A 54 -15.41 -3.43 1.56
C PHE A 54 -15.44 -1.91 1.80
N TYR A 55 -14.35 -1.21 1.49
CA TYR A 55 -14.12 0.18 1.89
C TYR A 55 -13.98 1.18 0.73
N TYR A 56 -14.10 0.75 -0.53
CA TYR A 56 -14.06 1.65 -1.68
C TYR A 56 -15.11 2.75 -1.56
N GLY A 57 -14.69 4.01 -1.69
CA GLY A 57 -15.55 5.19 -1.56
C GLY A 57 -16.07 5.47 -0.14
N LYS A 58 -15.62 4.73 0.89
CA LYS A 58 -16.12 4.87 2.28
C LYS A 58 -15.12 5.51 3.24
N ILE A 59 -13.87 5.75 2.82
CA ILE A 59 -12.83 6.29 3.68
C ILE A 59 -12.96 7.82 3.77
N LYS A 60 -13.20 8.34 4.98
CA LYS A 60 -13.33 9.78 5.25
C LYS A 60 -11.97 10.50 5.27
N CYS A 61 -10.93 9.85 5.78
CA CYS A 61 -9.60 10.44 5.96
C CYS A 61 -8.53 9.35 5.86
N ILE A 62 -7.39 9.71 5.27
CA ILE A 62 -6.18 8.87 5.22
C ILE A 62 -5.04 9.69 5.80
N TYR A 63 -4.35 9.10 6.78
CA TYR A 63 -3.10 9.63 7.32
C TYR A 63 -1.97 8.66 6.99
N ILE A 64 -0.90 9.15 6.36
CA ILE A 64 0.30 8.39 6.06
C ILE A 64 1.54 9.21 6.40
N ASP A 65 2.53 8.56 7.00
CA ASP A 65 3.87 9.12 7.22
C ASP A 65 4.89 8.22 6.51
N PRO A 66 5.01 8.33 5.17
CA PRO A 66 5.96 7.51 4.42
C PRO A 66 7.39 7.92 4.76
N GLN A 67 8.33 6.98 4.60
CA GLN A 67 9.75 7.28 4.81
C GLN A 67 10.21 8.42 3.89
N LYS A 68 10.94 9.39 4.47
CA LYS A 68 11.50 10.51 3.71
C LYS A 68 12.63 10.02 2.80
N ASN A 69 12.64 10.53 1.58
CA ASN A 69 13.73 10.31 0.63
C ASN A 69 14.93 11.19 1.01
N SER A 70 15.71 10.76 2.01
CA SER A 70 17.01 11.37 2.33
C SER A 70 18.10 10.81 1.40
N THR A 71 19.13 11.58 1.08
CA THR A 71 20.20 11.22 0.12
C THR A 71 20.81 9.83 0.38
N ASP A 72 20.96 9.44 1.65
CA ASP A 72 21.52 8.13 2.05
C ASP A 72 20.57 6.94 1.80
N SER A 73 19.27 7.17 1.63
CA SER A 73 18.24 6.13 1.48
C SER A 73 17.91 5.78 0.02
N VAL A 74 18.21 6.68 -0.93
CA VAL A 74 17.71 6.61 -2.32
C VAL A 74 18.63 5.79 -3.24
N ILE A 75 19.93 5.73 -2.95
CA ILE A 75 20.94 5.12 -3.84
C ILE A 75 20.74 3.60 -4.01
N ASN A 76 20.10 2.92 -3.05
CA ASN A 76 20.00 1.46 -3.06
C ASN A 76 18.80 0.86 -3.80
N LYS A 77 17.86 1.68 -4.31
CA LYS A 77 16.61 1.17 -4.90
C LYS A 77 16.50 1.33 -6.42
N VAL A 78 17.22 2.29 -7.02
CA VAL A 78 17.24 2.50 -8.47
C VAL A 78 18.18 1.51 -9.18
N SER A 79 19.21 1.00 -8.51
CA SER A 79 20.16 0.02 -9.05
C SER A 79 19.65 -1.42 -9.12
N LYS A 80 18.42 -1.70 -8.64
CA LYS A 80 17.82 -3.04 -8.58
C LYS A 80 16.54 -3.21 -9.43
N LEU A 81 16.23 -2.24 -10.32
CA LEU A 81 15.14 -2.30 -11.30
C LEU A 81 15.65 -2.08 -12.73
#